data_AF-A0A7V1LLK1-F1
#
_entry.id   AF-A0A7V1LLK1-F1
#
_cell.length_a   1.000
_cell.length_b   1.000
_cell.length_c   1.000
_cell.angle_alpha   90.00
_cell.angle_beta   90.00
_cell.angle_gamma   90.00
#
_symmetry.space_group_name_H-M   'P 1'
#
loop_
_entity.id
_entity.type
_entity.pdbx_description
1 polymer ?
#
loop_
_entity_poly.entity_id
_entity_poly.type
_entity_poly.pdbx_seq_one_letter_code
_entity_poly.pdbx_strand_id
1 'polypeptide(L)'
;MRNKYLYFKLFDLQQPVEEIRHYSELEISGLLGAVTPIENIFQLSRQPEIKRVIEKDLPLQNALTDGLPGRGRHGYLWSGDTPPDVVPLLKRLTYIKEIFLFQQALEPDPAWLKEALASMPYREYNIYLWRVFRITTRSFLWDRMLYIEQVSRNESEVDNQIKTLKEELLLSPGEESNLNPYEMISYARPPRSGSFFLDFQKRQQRVSGRRWIQALLNSIAPREENTIQCFFDSLENVYAHAITLGLNISTVDINPVKNIIREANSALTEIKAADLSTMINELQSKINMLMSATAAAQTDLFMYSAEGQFISYWQDERRRLKTYNLNLPEAYLKYIACTRFLIETRALSQDKRLNAIVTAALVLTIQASLRKKETPSFVTSLIDILRRFYLKRYLLNKFDAWMPVRYGKLDCFHGDVFKTENRSETAILFLPTQLKRAGFNKEERSIMEMLKLLPVVEKEEKLLWGYKEIPAAEMDENREDIAEKGGLMRWLPRQMHEFFTRLELMGRQEDIPRYYQLLKQYNRLFEHLSRNTEKQLILFIRQSYVKNNDLRLEVPWSETVKKIILKNRKMSSWHLKEESQHLIPGNSPQFDRSYHILTYRIIQS
;
A
#
# COMPACT_ATOMS: atom_id res chain seq x y z
N MET A 1 -9.78 18.03 40.38
CA MET A 1 -8.73 17.68 39.40
C MET A 1 -8.88 18.65 38.25
N ARG A 2 -7.79 19.13 37.66
CA ARG A 2 -7.85 20.08 36.54
C ARG A 2 -7.66 19.31 35.25
N ASN A 3 -8.42 19.68 34.23
CA ASN A 3 -8.39 18.98 32.94
C ASN A 3 -7.05 19.21 32.25
N LYS A 4 -6.51 18.15 31.64
CA LYS A 4 -5.45 18.20 30.64
C LYS A 4 -6.08 18.30 29.26
N TYR A 5 -5.37 18.95 28.34
CA TYR A 5 -5.85 19.14 26.98
C TYR A 5 -4.86 18.60 25.96
N LEU A 6 -5.38 17.85 25.00
CA LEU A 6 -4.64 17.43 23.81
C LEU A 6 -5.32 18.04 22.59
N TYR A 7 -4.59 18.87 21.86
CA TYR A 7 -5.03 19.40 20.58
C TYR A 7 -4.33 18.68 19.44
N PHE A 8 -5.12 18.00 18.61
CA PHE A 8 -4.68 17.27 17.44
C PHE A 8 -4.88 18.16 16.21
N LYS A 9 -3.79 18.74 15.71
CA LYS A 9 -3.80 19.70 14.60
C LYS A 9 -3.78 18.98 13.26
N LEU A 10 -4.69 19.34 12.36
CA LEU A 10 -4.78 18.74 11.02
C LEU A 10 -3.73 19.30 10.05
N PHE A 11 -3.40 18.51 9.02
CA PHE A 11 -2.65 18.98 7.87
C PHE A 11 -3.48 19.92 6.98
N ASP A 12 -2.86 20.96 6.45
CA ASP A 12 -3.37 21.68 5.27
C ASP A 12 -3.20 20.82 4.01
N LEU A 13 -4.28 20.14 3.63
CA LEU A 13 -4.33 19.17 2.54
C LEU A 13 -5.08 19.76 1.32
N GLN A 14 -4.68 19.37 0.12
CA GLN A 14 -5.29 19.84 -1.14
C GLN A 14 -6.62 19.14 -1.50
N GLN A 15 -7.04 18.16 -0.70
CA GLN A 15 -8.26 17.39 -0.89
C GLN A 15 -9.51 18.23 -0.59
N PRO A 16 -10.70 17.83 -1.08
CA PRO A 16 -11.96 18.46 -0.69
C PRO A 16 -12.13 18.49 0.83
N VAL A 17 -12.67 19.59 1.36
CA VAL A 17 -12.85 19.81 2.80
C VAL A 17 -13.71 18.72 3.42
N GLU A 18 -14.73 18.26 2.70
CA GLU A 18 -15.64 17.20 3.13
C GLU A 18 -14.93 15.85 3.27
N GLU A 19 -14.00 15.55 2.36
CA GLU A 19 -13.17 14.34 2.42
C GLU A 19 -12.25 14.37 3.64
N ILE A 20 -11.53 15.49 3.84
CA ILE A 20 -10.64 15.68 4.98
C ILE A 20 -11.44 15.57 6.28
N ARG A 21 -12.59 16.25 6.37
CA ARG A 21 -13.46 16.20 7.54
C ARG A 21 -13.93 14.78 7.84
N HIS A 22 -14.45 14.07 6.84
CA HIS A 22 -14.97 12.72 7.01
C HIS A 22 -13.88 11.73 7.45
N TYR A 23 -12.76 11.66 6.73
CA TYR A 23 -11.72 10.67 7.03
C TYR A 23 -10.89 11.01 8.27
N SER A 24 -10.65 12.28 8.57
CA SER A 24 -9.99 12.65 9.82
C SER A 24 -10.86 12.36 11.04
N GLU A 25 -12.18 12.51 10.92
CA GLU A 25 -13.13 12.16 11.97
C GLU A 25 -13.23 10.65 12.15
N LEU A 26 -13.30 9.91 11.04
CA LEU A 26 -13.26 8.44 11.04
C LEU A 26 -11.97 7.90 11.70
N GLU A 27 -10.82 8.50 11.40
CA GLU A 27 -9.53 8.11 11.98
C GLU A 27 -9.46 8.38 13.48
N ILE A 28 -9.73 9.62 13.91
CA ILE A 28 -9.55 10.00 15.32
C ILE A 28 -10.59 9.31 16.22
N SER A 29 -11.82 9.15 15.74
CA SER A 29 -12.86 8.42 16.46
C SER A 29 -12.56 6.92 16.56
N GLY A 30 -11.97 6.33 15.52
CA GLY A 30 -11.56 4.94 15.51
C GLY A 30 -10.41 4.63 16.47
N LEU A 31 -9.47 5.56 16.65
CA LEU A 31 -8.26 5.33 17.46
C LEU A 31 -8.36 5.83 18.90
N LEU A 32 -9.01 6.97 19.14
CA LEU A 32 -9.04 7.63 20.46
C LEU A 32 -10.46 7.75 21.04
N GLY A 33 -11.50 7.72 20.20
CA GLY A 33 -12.89 7.87 20.62
C GLY A 33 -13.35 9.32 20.66
N ALA A 34 -14.04 9.71 21.75
CA ALA A 34 -14.72 11.01 21.83
C ALA A 34 -13.73 12.19 21.89
N VAL A 35 -13.72 12.97 20.82
CA VAL A 35 -12.98 14.24 20.70
C VAL A 35 -13.93 15.33 20.20
N THR A 36 -13.64 16.58 20.57
CA THR A 36 -14.44 17.73 20.11
C THR A 36 -13.80 18.31 18.84
N PRO A 37 -14.54 18.47 17.73
CA PRO A 37 -14.00 19.09 16.53
C PRO A 37 -13.71 20.58 16.75
N ILE A 38 -12.58 21.04 16.23
CA ILE A 38 -12.15 22.43 16.24
C ILE A 38 -12.19 22.94 14.81
N GLU A 39 -13.25 23.68 14.47
CA GLU A 39 -13.45 24.25 13.14
C GLU A 39 -12.57 25.49 12.91
N ASN A 40 -12.14 26.15 13.99
CA ASN A 40 -11.20 27.25 13.93
C ASN A 40 -10.30 27.22 15.17
N ILE A 41 -8.99 27.41 14.99
CA ILE A 41 -7.99 27.37 16.06
C ILE A 41 -8.32 28.32 17.23
N PHE A 42 -8.97 29.46 16.96
CA PHE A 42 -9.38 30.41 18.01
C PHE A 42 -10.47 29.83 18.94
N GLN A 43 -11.13 28.74 18.57
CA GLN A 43 -12.05 28.03 19.47
C GLN A 43 -11.32 27.41 20.67
N LEU A 44 -10.00 27.15 20.57
CA LEU A 44 -9.20 26.73 21.73
C LEU A 44 -9.25 27.76 22.86
N SER A 45 -9.35 29.06 22.53
CA SER A 45 -9.46 30.15 23.50
C SER A 45 -10.80 30.18 24.25
N ARG A 46 -11.75 29.29 23.92
CA ARG A 46 -12.97 29.08 24.74
C ARG A 46 -12.63 28.39 26.06
N GLN A 47 -11.51 27.66 26.13
CA GLN A 47 -10.98 27.12 27.38
C GLN A 47 -10.16 28.22 28.07
N PRO A 48 -10.57 28.74 29.24
CA PRO A 48 -9.90 29.87 29.89
C PRO A 48 -8.42 29.59 30.18
N GLU A 49 -8.10 28.34 30.46
CA GLU A 49 -6.76 27.85 30.75
C GLU A 49 -5.86 27.93 29.52
N ILE A 50 -6.31 27.41 28.37
CA ILE A 50 -5.57 27.46 27.10
C ILE A 50 -5.44 28.90 26.60
N LYS A 51 -6.51 29.71 26.71
CA LYS A 51 -6.50 31.11 26.27
C LYS A 51 -5.35 31.90 26.87
N ARG A 52 -5.14 31.79 28.19
CA ARG A 52 -4.06 32.49 28.91
C ARG A 52 -2.67 32.08 28.43
N VAL A 53 -2.49 30.81 28.06
CA VAL A 53 -1.22 30.29 27.57
C VAL A 53 -0.96 30.82 26.15
N ILE A 54 -1.95 30.72 25.26
CA ILE A 54 -1.84 31.18 23.87
C ILE A 54 -1.53 32.68 23.82
N GLU A 55 -2.26 33.53 24.54
CA GLU A 55 -2.11 35.00 24.50
C GLU A 55 -0.73 35.50 24.95
N LYS A 56 0.08 34.66 25.58
CA LYS A 56 1.31 35.05 26.27
C LYS A 56 2.59 34.63 25.58
N ASP A 57 2.51 33.73 24.60
CA ASP A 57 3.68 33.20 23.90
C ASP A 57 3.47 33.24 22.39
N LEU A 58 4.18 34.15 21.73
CA LEU A 58 4.13 34.31 20.28
C LEU A 58 4.67 33.07 19.53
N PRO A 59 5.79 32.43 19.95
CA PRO A 59 6.25 31.19 19.32
C PRO A 59 5.23 30.05 19.32
N LEU A 60 4.48 29.89 20.41
CA LEU A 60 3.38 28.93 20.51
C LEU A 60 2.21 29.32 19.62
N GLN A 61 1.84 30.60 19.56
CA GLN A 61 0.81 31.09 18.63
C GLN A 61 1.19 30.73 17.19
N ASN A 62 2.42 31.06 16.77
CA ASN A 62 2.93 30.74 15.44
C ASN A 62 2.86 29.24 15.17
N ALA A 63 3.30 28.41 16.13
CA ALA A 63 3.23 26.95 15.99
C ALA A 63 1.79 26.43 15.89
N LEU A 64 0.83 27.00 16.61
CA LEU A 64 -0.58 26.60 16.52
C LEU A 64 -1.22 27.03 15.19
N THR A 65 -0.83 28.19 14.65
CA THR A 65 -1.42 28.76 13.43
C THR A 65 -0.73 28.34 12.13
N ASP A 66 0.49 27.81 12.20
CA ASP A 66 1.26 27.40 11.02
C ASP A 66 0.60 26.25 10.24
N GLY A 67 0.48 26.40 8.92
CA GLY A 67 0.00 25.33 8.04
C GLY A 67 -1.37 24.75 8.45
N LEU A 68 -2.26 25.61 8.95
CA LEU A 68 -3.66 25.25 9.20
C LEU A 68 -4.42 25.10 7.87
N PRO A 69 -5.41 24.20 7.80
CA PRO A 69 -6.30 24.09 6.65
C PRO A 69 -6.93 25.43 6.28
N GLY A 70 -6.84 25.82 5.01
CA GLY A 70 -7.38 27.11 4.55
C GLY A 70 -8.91 27.23 4.65
N ARG A 71 -9.62 26.10 4.72
CA ARG A 71 -11.08 26.01 4.93
C ARG A 71 -11.43 24.73 5.70
N GLY A 72 -12.48 24.79 6.51
CA GLY A 72 -13.02 23.63 7.23
C GLY A 72 -12.36 23.42 8.59
N ARG A 73 -12.21 22.16 8.99
CA ARG A 73 -11.78 21.77 10.33
C ARG A 73 -10.28 21.96 10.52
N HIS A 74 -9.85 22.61 11.60
CA HIS A 74 -8.44 22.84 11.94
C HIS A 74 -7.85 21.71 12.80
N GLY A 75 -8.67 21.02 13.59
CA GLY A 75 -8.20 20.00 14.51
C GLY A 75 -9.29 19.33 15.34
N TYR A 76 -8.84 18.58 16.34
CA TYR A 76 -9.67 17.97 17.37
C TYR A 76 -9.10 18.27 18.75
N LEU A 77 -9.97 18.50 19.73
CA LEU A 77 -9.61 18.73 21.12
C LEU A 77 -10.11 17.58 21.98
N TRP A 78 -9.21 16.96 22.72
CA TRP A 78 -9.53 16.07 23.81
C TRP A 78 -9.32 16.80 25.15
N SER A 79 -10.18 16.53 26.13
CA SER A 79 -10.11 17.07 27.48
C SER A 79 -10.50 16.03 28.51
N GLY A 80 -9.73 15.92 29.59
CA GLY A 80 -10.05 15.04 30.72
C GLY A 80 -8.93 15.03 31.76
N ASP A 81 -9.13 14.30 32.86
CA ASP A 81 -8.20 14.29 34.00
C ASP A 81 -6.89 13.53 33.68
N THR A 82 -6.97 12.41 32.95
CA THR A 82 -5.80 11.60 32.59
C THR A 82 -5.67 11.54 31.07
N PRO A 83 -4.58 12.07 30.49
CA PRO A 83 -4.43 12.11 29.05
C PRO A 83 -4.24 10.69 28.53
N PRO A 84 -4.90 10.32 27.43
CA PRO A 84 -4.68 9.04 26.77
C PRO A 84 -3.21 8.89 26.40
N ASP A 85 -2.74 7.64 26.37
CA ASP A 85 -1.44 7.35 25.77
C ASP A 85 -1.51 7.62 24.26
N VAL A 86 -0.78 8.64 23.80
CA VAL A 86 -0.75 9.03 22.39
C VAL A 86 0.36 8.32 21.62
N VAL A 87 1.26 7.55 22.25
CA VAL A 87 2.36 6.88 21.56
C VAL A 87 1.86 5.94 20.45
N PRO A 88 0.83 5.11 20.66
CA PRO A 88 0.24 4.31 19.59
C PRO A 88 -0.41 5.18 18.50
N LEU A 89 -1.00 6.31 18.90
CA LEU A 89 -1.66 7.24 17.97
C LEU A 89 -0.65 7.93 17.04
N LEU A 90 0.48 8.39 17.57
CA LEU A 90 1.52 9.08 16.81
C LEU A 90 2.01 8.25 15.60
N LYS A 91 2.01 6.92 15.74
CA LYS A 91 2.42 5.98 14.68
C LYS A 91 1.35 5.76 13.61
N ARG A 92 0.08 5.95 13.97
CA ARG A 92 -1.07 5.58 13.14
C ARG A 92 -1.77 6.76 12.50
N LEU A 93 -1.76 7.93 13.13
CA LEU A 93 -2.45 9.13 12.67
C LEU A 93 -1.92 9.63 11.32
N THR A 94 -2.83 9.89 10.39
CA THR A 94 -2.52 10.23 9.00
C THR A 94 -3.06 11.58 8.57
N TYR A 95 -4.13 12.07 9.19
CA TYR A 95 -4.64 13.42 8.93
C TYR A 95 -4.17 14.46 9.94
N ILE A 96 -3.53 14.03 11.04
CA ILE A 96 -3.03 14.89 12.12
C ILE A 96 -1.53 15.09 11.94
N LYS A 97 -1.09 16.35 11.85
CA LYS A 97 0.30 16.79 11.67
C LYS A 97 1.05 16.84 13.01
N GLU A 98 0.40 17.39 14.02
CA GLU A 98 1.00 17.73 15.31
C GLU A 98 0.00 17.48 16.44
N ILE A 99 0.52 17.11 17.61
CA ILE A 99 -0.23 17.02 18.85
C ILE A 99 0.35 18.04 19.84
N PHE A 100 -0.51 18.85 20.43
CA PHE A 100 -0.16 19.79 21.49
C PHE A 100 -0.74 19.30 22.81
N LEU A 101 0.12 18.95 23.77
CA LEU A 101 -0.26 18.61 25.14
C LEU A 101 -0.11 19.85 26.02
N PHE A 102 -1.21 20.34 26.56
CA PHE A 102 -1.21 21.41 27.56
C PHE A 102 -1.33 20.78 28.95
N GLN A 103 -0.31 20.97 29.80
CA GLN A 103 -0.29 20.51 31.19
C GLN A 103 0.25 21.58 32.14
N GLN A 104 -0.12 21.50 33.42
CA GLN A 104 0.45 22.42 34.41
C GLN A 104 1.89 22.03 34.75
N ALA A 105 2.75 23.01 34.99
CA ALA A 105 4.18 22.80 35.17
C ALA A 105 4.54 21.96 36.40
N LEU A 106 3.69 21.97 37.42
CA LEU A 106 3.86 21.19 38.66
C LEU A 106 3.28 19.77 38.57
N GLU A 107 2.57 19.45 37.49
CA GLU A 107 2.04 18.10 37.30
C GLU A 107 3.15 17.16 36.83
N PRO A 108 3.17 15.91 37.34
CA PRO A 108 4.13 14.93 36.87
C PRO A 108 3.82 14.54 35.42
N ASP A 109 4.89 14.44 34.62
CA ASP A 109 4.79 13.92 33.25
C ASP A 109 4.21 12.51 33.25
N PRO A 110 3.22 12.22 32.37
CA PRO A 110 2.74 10.86 32.16
C PRO A 110 3.89 9.90 31.84
N ALA A 111 3.79 8.64 32.26
CA ALA A 111 4.83 7.64 32.00
C ALA A 111 5.14 7.51 30.50
N TRP A 112 4.09 7.47 29.66
CA TRP A 112 4.23 7.42 28.21
C TRP A 112 4.98 8.62 27.63
N LEU A 113 4.83 9.81 28.23
CA LEU A 113 5.47 11.03 27.75
C LEU A 113 6.98 10.95 27.95
N LYS A 114 7.44 10.49 29.13
CA LYS A 114 8.89 10.36 29.40
C LYS A 114 9.57 9.40 28.42
N GLU A 115 8.92 8.29 28.09
CA GLU A 115 9.43 7.30 27.13
C GLU A 115 9.40 7.86 25.69
N ALA A 116 8.30 8.51 25.30
CA ALA A 116 8.15 9.10 23.98
C ALA A 116 9.16 10.23 23.71
N LEU A 117 9.32 11.15 24.66
CA LEU A 117 10.22 12.30 24.53
C LEU A 117 11.70 11.91 24.52
N ALA A 118 12.07 10.73 25.01
CA ALA A 118 13.45 10.24 24.95
C ALA A 118 13.93 9.94 23.52
N SER A 119 12.99 9.68 22.59
CA SER A 119 13.30 9.28 21.20
C SER A 119 12.74 10.24 20.16
N MET A 120 11.55 10.82 20.40
CA MET A 120 10.83 11.60 19.41
C MET A 120 11.29 13.07 19.39
N PRO A 121 11.36 13.71 18.22
CA PRO A 121 11.53 15.15 18.14
C PRO A 121 10.30 15.84 18.74
N TYR A 122 10.53 16.71 19.72
CA TYR A 122 9.50 17.52 20.36
C TYR A 122 10.05 18.90 20.68
N ARG A 123 9.12 19.83 20.90
CA ARG A 123 9.42 21.14 21.46
C ARG A 123 8.57 21.40 22.69
N GLU A 124 9.19 21.91 23.74
CA GLU A 124 8.54 22.30 24.98
C GLU A 124 8.47 23.83 25.08
N TYR A 125 7.28 24.35 25.39
CA TYR A 125 7.05 25.76 25.71
C TYR A 125 6.73 25.88 27.20
N ASN A 126 7.52 26.67 27.92
CA ASN A 126 7.35 26.93 29.34
C ASN A 126 6.72 28.31 29.54
N ILE A 127 5.43 28.34 29.86
CA ILE A 127 4.62 29.58 29.89
C ILE A 127 3.92 29.69 31.25
N TYR A 128 4.44 30.54 32.13
CA TYR A 128 4.00 30.66 33.53
C TYR A 128 3.98 29.31 34.26
N LEU A 129 2.79 28.85 34.68
CA LEU A 129 2.55 27.59 35.37
C LEU A 129 2.13 26.47 34.41
N TRP A 130 2.40 26.62 33.11
CA TRP A 130 2.05 25.65 32.07
C TRP A 130 3.29 25.20 31.28
N ARG A 131 3.25 23.93 30.89
CA ARG A 131 4.16 23.29 29.93
C ARG A 131 3.33 22.84 28.75
N VAL A 132 3.74 23.24 27.55
CA VAL A 132 3.10 22.79 26.30
C VAL A 132 4.10 21.98 25.49
N PHE A 133 3.75 20.75 25.14
CA PHE A 133 4.58 19.91 24.27
C PHE A 133 3.99 19.92 22.88
N ARG A 134 4.77 20.33 21.89
CA ARG A 134 4.49 20.09 20.48
C ARG A 134 5.20 18.82 20.07
N ILE A 135 4.41 17.81 19.70
CA ILE A 135 4.87 16.49 19.29
C ILE A 135 4.46 16.28 17.83
N THR A 136 5.43 15.96 16.97
CA THR A 136 5.15 15.67 15.56
C THR A 136 4.70 14.23 15.36
N THR A 137 3.72 14.01 14.49
CA THR A 137 3.23 12.67 14.15
C THR A 137 4.13 11.96 13.14
N ARG A 138 3.97 10.63 13.03
CA ARG A 138 4.62 9.83 11.99
C ARG A 138 4.34 10.34 10.60
N SER A 139 3.08 10.66 10.31
CA SER A 139 2.68 11.07 8.96
C SER A 139 3.40 12.33 8.52
N PHE A 140 3.68 13.27 9.45
CA PHE A 140 4.49 14.45 9.16
C PHE A 140 5.93 14.08 8.83
N LEU A 141 6.54 13.22 9.65
CA LEU A 141 7.88 12.71 9.40
C LEU A 141 7.97 11.90 8.10
N TRP A 142 6.92 11.15 7.75
CA TRP A 142 6.86 10.36 6.53
C TRP A 142 6.84 11.23 5.27
N ASP A 143 6.07 12.32 5.27
CA ASP A 143 6.07 13.29 4.17
C ASP A 143 7.48 13.89 3.96
N ARG A 144 8.19 14.19 5.05
CA ARG A 144 9.57 14.70 4.99
C ARG A 144 10.56 13.62 4.53
N MET A 145 10.39 12.38 4.97
CA MET A 145 11.21 11.26 4.53
C MET A 145 11.09 11.03 3.02
N LEU A 146 9.88 11.09 2.46
CA LEU A 146 9.65 11.00 1.01
C LEU A 146 10.40 12.08 0.22
N TYR A 147 10.51 13.29 0.77
CA TYR A 147 11.30 14.35 0.16
C TYR A 147 12.80 14.04 0.20
N ILE A 148 13.33 13.67 1.37
CA ILE A 148 14.76 13.33 1.54
C ILE A 148 15.15 12.21 0.57
N GLU A 149 14.30 11.20 0.40
CA GLU A 149 14.51 10.13 -0.59
C GLU A 149 14.73 10.64 -2.02
N GLN A 150 13.98 11.66 -2.43
CA GLN A 150 14.01 12.15 -3.80
C GLN A 150 15.27 12.96 -4.11
N VAL A 151 15.71 13.75 -3.13
CA VAL A 151 16.84 14.67 -3.28
C VAL A 151 18.19 14.03 -2.94
N SER A 152 18.22 13.06 -2.02
CA SER A 152 19.46 12.41 -1.61
C SER A 152 19.92 11.31 -2.58
N ARG A 153 21.23 11.24 -2.80
CA ARG A 153 21.91 10.26 -3.68
C ARG A 153 22.86 9.33 -2.93
N ASN A 154 23.20 9.65 -1.69
CA ASN A 154 24.14 8.90 -0.85
C ASN A 154 23.82 9.10 0.64
N GLU A 155 24.49 8.34 1.51
CA GLU A 155 24.28 8.39 2.98
C GLU A 155 24.61 9.76 3.58
N SER A 156 25.68 10.42 3.11
CA SER A 156 26.09 11.72 3.64
C SER A 156 25.03 12.79 3.40
N GLU A 157 24.44 12.81 2.21
CA GLU A 157 23.30 13.69 1.91
C GLU A 157 22.09 13.36 2.76
N VAL A 158 21.79 12.07 2.98
CA VAL A 158 20.71 11.66 3.89
C VAL A 158 20.95 12.18 5.30
N ASP A 159 22.15 11.97 5.84
CA ASP A 159 22.49 12.37 7.22
C ASP A 159 22.44 13.90 7.39
N ASN A 160 22.91 14.65 6.41
CA ASN A 160 22.82 16.12 6.41
C ASN A 160 21.35 16.59 6.41
N GLN A 161 20.51 16.04 5.53
CA GLN A 161 19.10 16.42 5.45
C GLN A 161 18.31 16.05 6.72
N ILE A 162 18.61 14.88 7.30
CA ILE A 162 18.02 14.45 8.57
C ILE A 162 18.45 15.37 9.72
N LYS A 163 19.72 15.79 9.74
CA LYS A 163 20.21 16.75 10.74
C LYS A 163 19.48 18.09 10.62
N THR A 164 19.36 18.64 9.42
CA THR A 164 18.61 19.89 9.16
C THR A 164 17.14 19.76 9.59
N LEU A 165 16.49 18.66 9.22
CA LEU A 165 15.11 18.39 9.64
C LEU A 165 14.97 18.36 11.17
N LYS A 166 15.93 17.76 11.87
CA LYS A 166 15.92 17.71 13.34
C LYS A 166 16.03 19.10 13.95
N GLU A 167 16.90 19.95 13.40
CA GLU A 167 17.07 21.33 13.85
C GLU A 167 15.79 22.15 13.62
N GLU A 168 15.15 22.01 12.45
CA GLU A 168 13.86 22.65 12.13
C GLU A 168 12.73 22.24 13.06
N LEU A 169 12.63 20.94 13.39
CA LEU A 169 11.59 20.42 14.29
C LEU A 169 11.66 21.00 15.71
N LEU A 170 12.84 21.49 16.11
CA LEU A 170 13.06 22.15 17.40
C LEU A 170 12.71 23.65 17.35
N LEU A 171 12.46 24.22 16.17
CA LEU A 171 12.12 25.64 15.98
C LEU A 171 10.61 25.86 15.80
N SER A 172 10.13 27.03 16.23
CA SER A 172 8.80 27.52 15.87
C SER A 172 8.88 28.28 14.54
N PRO A 173 7.85 28.20 13.70
CA PRO A 173 7.75 29.05 12.52
C PRO A 173 7.95 30.53 12.87
N GLY A 174 8.89 31.18 12.18
CA GLY A 174 9.30 32.57 12.45
C GLY A 174 10.50 32.74 13.39
N GLU A 175 11.01 31.67 14.00
CA GLU A 175 12.31 31.66 14.71
C GLU A 175 13.48 31.21 13.82
N GLU A 176 13.17 30.82 12.59
CA GLU A 176 14.12 30.41 11.56
C GLU A 176 14.86 31.65 11.04
N SER A 177 16.10 31.87 11.50
CA SER A 177 16.86 33.07 11.13
C SER A 177 17.54 33.01 9.76
N ASN A 178 17.56 31.87 9.06
CA ASN A 178 18.20 31.73 7.73
C ASN A 178 17.82 30.45 6.94
N LEU A 179 16.81 29.69 7.37
CA LEU A 179 16.37 28.51 6.64
C LEU A 179 15.27 28.95 5.67
N ASN A 180 15.48 28.82 4.36
CA ASN A 180 14.55 29.29 3.34
C ASN A 180 13.24 28.47 3.38
N PRO A 181 12.17 28.94 4.05
CA PRO A 181 10.99 28.12 4.30
C PRO A 181 10.18 27.95 3.01
N TYR A 182 10.28 28.91 2.10
CA TYR A 182 9.60 28.94 0.81
C TYR A 182 10.14 27.91 -0.17
N GLU A 183 11.44 27.60 -0.11
CA GLU A 183 12.00 26.50 -0.90
C GLU A 183 11.38 25.19 -0.44
N MET A 184 11.44 24.82 0.85
CA MET A 184 10.89 23.53 1.32
C MET A 184 9.36 23.40 1.29
N ILE A 185 8.60 24.48 1.47
CA ILE A 185 7.13 24.46 1.38
C ILE A 185 6.67 24.35 -0.09
N SER A 186 7.39 24.96 -1.04
CA SER A 186 7.16 24.73 -2.47
C SER A 186 7.55 23.30 -2.91
N TYR A 187 8.51 22.67 -2.22
CA TYR A 187 8.94 21.28 -2.42
C TYR A 187 8.03 20.22 -1.74
N ALA A 188 7.10 20.61 -0.86
CA ALA A 188 6.07 19.71 -0.31
C ALA A 188 5.06 19.23 -1.37
N ARG A 189 5.13 19.75 -2.60
CA ARG A 189 4.52 19.16 -3.78
C ARG A 189 5.53 18.21 -4.43
N PRO A 190 5.46 16.88 -4.20
CA PRO A 190 6.42 15.96 -4.77
C PRO A 190 6.42 16.10 -6.31
N PRO A 191 7.56 16.41 -6.94
CA PRO A 191 7.73 16.22 -8.36
C PRO A 191 7.61 14.73 -8.69
N ARG A 192 7.22 14.46 -9.94
CA ARG A 192 6.77 13.16 -10.45
C ARG A 192 7.89 12.12 -10.58
N SER A 193 8.27 11.41 -9.51
CA SER A 193 8.78 10.03 -9.58
C SER A 193 9.15 9.45 -8.21
N GLY A 194 8.75 8.19 -7.97
CA GLY A 194 9.21 7.35 -6.86
C GLY A 194 8.56 7.70 -5.53
N SER A 195 7.64 6.87 -5.06
CA SER A 195 7.27 6.82 -3.64
C SER A 195 8.03 5.66 -2.97
N PHE A 196 8.29 5.80 -1.68
CA PHE A 196 9.02 4.83 -0.84
C PHE A 196 8.57 3.38 -1.05
N PHE A 197 7.27 3.19 -1.28
CA PHE A 197 6.66 1.98 -1.82
C PHE A 197 5.96 2.33 -3.13
N LEU A 198 6.05 1.46 -4.13
CA LEU A 198 5.62 1.62 -5.54
C LEU A 198 6.64 2.25 -6.50
N ASP A 199 7.48 1.39 -7.08
CA ASP A 199 7.82 1.52 -8.50
C ASP A 199 7.22 0.36 -9.28
N PHE A 200 5.89 0.38 -9.41
CA PHE A 200 5.20 -0.23 -10.55
C PHE A 200 3.94 0.59 -10.87
N GLN A 201 4.15 1.78 -11.44
CA GLN A 201 3.53 2.23 -12.69
C GLN A 201 3.72 3.75 -12.84
N LYS A 202 4.53 4.12 -13.84
CA LYS A 202 4.54 5.45 -14.43
C LYS A 202 3.12 5.77 -14.93
N ARG A 203 2.33 6.52 -14.16
CA ARG A 203 1.40 7.57 -14.60
C ARG A 203 0.69 8.18 -13.40
N GLN A 204 1.29 9.28 -12.92
CA GLN A 204 0.67 10.55 -12.53
C GLN A 204 -0.64 10.48 -11.72
N GLN A 205 -0.57 11.11 -10.54
CA GLN A 205 -1.63 11.72 -9.72
C GLN A 205 -1.83 11.10 -8.32
N ARG A 206 -1.39 11.90 -7.33
CA ARG A 206 -1.83 11.97 -5.92
C ARG A 206 -1.19 11.02 -4.91
N VAL A 207 0.00 11.41 -4.42
CA VAL A 207 0.51 11.08 -3.08
C VAL A 207 -0.45 11.57 -1.97
N SER A 208 -1.33 12.54 -2.27
CA SER A 208 -2.42 12.99 -1.40
C SER A 208 -3.65 12.05 -1.37
N GLY A 209 -3.87 11.22 -2.38
CA GLY A 209 -5.12 10.47 -2.55
C GLY A 209 -5.22 9.13 -1.81
N ARG A 210 -4.34 8.85 -0.84
CA ARG A 210 -4.28 7.52 -0.17
C ARG A 210 -4.33 7.56 1.36
N ARG A 211 -4.35 8.75 1.97
CA ARG A 211 -4.51 8.89 3.43
C ARG A 211 -5.85 8.33 3.91
N TRP A 212 -6.88 8.41 3.09
CA TRP A 212 -8.19 7.82 3.39
C TRP A 212 -8.13 6.30 3.58
N ILE A 213 -7.23 5.58 2.91
CA ILE A 213 -7.03 4.14 3.12
C ILE A 213 -6.48 3.91 4.52
N GLN A 214 -5.49 4.70 4.96
CA GLN A 214 -4.92 4.57 6.29
C GLN A 214 -5.94 4.95 7.37
N ALA A 215 -6.71 6.03 7.18
CA ALA A 215 -7.82 6.40 8.05
C ALA A 215 -8.87 5.28 8.14
N LEU A 216 -9.21 4.66 7.01
CA LEU A 216 -10.09 3.50 6.98
C LEU A 216 -9.48 2.32 7.76
N LEU A 217 -8.22 1.94 7.49
CA LEU A 217 -7.52 0.87 8.21
C LEU A 217 -7.47 1.13 9.73
N ASN A 218 -7.28 2.38 10.15
CA ASN A 218 -7.33 2.81 11.54
C ASN A 218 -8.70 2.64 12.17
N SER A 219 -9.78 2.88 11.43
CA SER A 219 -11.15 2.71 11.93
C SER A 219 -11.59 1.26 12.06
N ILE A 220 -11.10 0.37 11.20
CA ILE A 220 -11.55 -1.04 11.12
C ILE A 220 -10.65 -2.00 11.88
N ALA A 221 -9.36 -1.67 11.99
CA ALA A 221 -8.37 -2.46 12.72
C ALA A 221 -7.55 -1.55 13.64
N PRO A 222 -8.16 -0.95 14.68
CA PRO A 222 -7.52 0.05 15.55
C PRO A 222 -6.42 -0.51 16.45
N ARG A 223 -6.31 -1.85 16.58
CA ARG A 223 -5.23 -2.51 17.33
C ARG A 223 -4.05 -2.84 16.41
N GLU A 224 -2.84 -2.72 16.95
CA GLU A 224 -1.62 -3.19 16.26
C GLU A 224 -1.66 -4.71 16.08
N GLU A 225 -0.95 -5.23 15.07
CA GLU A 225 -0.85 -6.67 14.75
C GLU A 225 -2.14 -7.37 14.31
N ASN A 226 -3.26 -6.63 14.23
CA ASN A 226 -4.48 -7.14 13.62
C ASN A 226 -4.18 -7.64 12.20
N THR A 227 -4.67 -8.84 11.88
CA THR A 227 -4.50 -9.44 10.56
C THR A 227 -5.70 -9.09 9.69
N ILE A 228 -5.42 -8.46 8.55
CA ILE A 228 -6.39 -8.12 7.53
C ILE A 228 -6.19 -9.07 6.35
N GLN A 229 -7.27 -9.67 5.87
CA GLN A 229 -7.26 -10.35 4.58
C GLN A 229 -7.61 -9.37 3.48
N CYS A 230 -6.75 -9.25 2.47
CA CYS A 230 -6.99 -8.42 1.30
C CYS A 230 -7.03 -9.28 0.04
N PHE A 231 -8.16 -9.25 -0.66
CA PHE A 231 -8.34 -10.02 -1.89
C PHE A 231 -8.41 -9.08 -3.09
N PHE A 232 -7.69 -9.47 -4.15
CA PHE A 232 -7.61 -8.73 -5.42
C PHE A 232 -7.16 -7.28 -5.24
N ASP A 233 -6.12 -7.10 -4.41
CA ASP A 233 -5.54 -5.80 -4.10
C ASP A 233 -5.37 -4.95 -5.37
N SER A 234 -6.04 -3.81 -5.35
CA SER A 234 -6.21 -2.96 -6.51
C SER A 234 -5.03 -2.00 -6.68
N LEU A 235 -5.18 -0.97 -7.51
CA LEU A 235 -4.14 0.06 -7.71
C LEU A 235 -3.85 0.91 -6.45
N GLU A 236 -4.63 0.70 -5.38
CA GLU A 236 -4.61 1.43 -4.11
C GLU A 236 -3.48 0.98 -3.16
N ASN A 237 -2.93 -0.24 -3.31
CA ASN A 237 -1.84 -0.82 -2.49
C ASN A 237 -2.15 -0.78 -0.99
N VAL A 238 -3.30 -1.34 -0.62
CA VAL A 238 -3.74 -1.39 0.78
C VAL A 238 -2.70 -2.07 1.66
N TYR A 239 -1.99 -3.07 1.12
CA TYR A 239 -0.93 -3.79 1.83
C TYR A 239 0.20 -2.86 2.31
N ALA A 240 0.65 -1.92 1.48
CA ALA A 240 1.74 -1.02 1.83
C ALA A 240 1.34 -0.12 3.00
N HIS A 241 0.11 0.41 2.95
CA HIS A 241 -0.45 1.21 4.03
C HIS A 241 -0.65 0.40 5.32
N ALA A 242 -1.18 -0.82 5.23
CA ALA A 242 -1.36 -1.72 6.37
C ALA A 242 -0.03 -2.04 7.08
N ILE A 243 1.01 -2.43 6.33
CA ILE A 243 2.34 -2.74 6.88
C ILE A 243 2.94 -1.53 7.60
N THR A 244 2.82 -0.32 7.03
CA THR A 244 3.31 0.91 7.68
C THR A 244 2.56 1.28 8.97
N LEU A 245 1.31 0.83 9.12
CA LEU A 245 0.51 1.01 10.33
C LEU A 245 0.72 -0.10 11.38
N GLY A 246 1.59 -1.07 11.10
CA GLY A 246 1.81 -2.22 12.00
C GLY A 246 0.74 -3.32 11.89
N LEU A 247 -0.04 -3.32 10.81
CA LEU A 247 -1.08 -4.32 10.57
C LEU A 247 -0.55 -5.47 9.72
N ASN A 248 -0.84 -6.69 10.14
CA ASN A 248 -0.50 -7.87 9.35
C ASN A 248 -1.49 -8.00 8.19
N ILE A 249 -1.01 -8.41 7.03
CA ILE A 249 -1.85 -8.55 5.85
C ILE A 249 -1.59 -9.87 5.14
N SER A 250 -2.69 -10.60 4.91
CA SER A 250 -2.72 -11.78 4.09
C SER A 250 -3.37 -11.41 2.76
N THR A 251 -2.64 -11.58 1.65
CA THR A 251 -3.13 -11.19 0.32
C THR A 251 -2.98 -12.30 -0.69
N VAL A 252 -3.92 -12.32 -1.65
CA VAL A 252 -3.85 -13.18 -2.84
C VAL A 252 -3.85 -12.30 -4.08
N ASP A 253 -2.83 -12.42 -4.92
CA ASP A 253 -2.78 -11.80 -6.23
C ASP A 253 -2.24 -12.80 -7.25
N ILE A 254 -2.86 -12.78 -8.42
CA ILE A 254 -2.63 -13.69 -9.53
C ILE A 254 -1.34 -13.33 -10.27
N ASN A 255 -0.88 -12.07 -10.16
CA ASN A 255 0.32 -11.62 -10.84
C ASN A 255 1.58 -11.91 -10.00
N PRO A 256 2.37 -12.95 -10.33
CA PRO A 256 3.55 -13.31 -9.53
C PRO A 256 4.63 -12.23 -9.57
N VAL A 257 4.69 -11.44 -10.65
CA VAL A 257 5.63 -10.31 -10.77
C VAL A 257 5.29 -9.25 -9.72
N LYS A 258 4.00 -8.96 -9.50
CA LYS A 258 3.60 -8.05 -8.43
C LYS A 258 3.91 -8.62 -7.05
N ASN A 259 3.68 -9.92 -6.83
CA ASN A 259 3.96 -10.56 -5.55
C ASN A 259 5.44 -10.47 -5.18
N ILE A 260 6.36 -10.69 -6.13
CA ILE A 260 7.81 -10.49 -5.91
C ILE A 260 8.11 -9.07 -5.42
N ILE A 261 7.50 -8.05 -6.04
CA ILE A 261 7.69 -6.66 -5.62
C ILE A 261 7.08 -6.43 -4.23
N ARG A 262 5.91 -6.99 -3.92
CA ARG A 262 5.28 -6.86 -2.59
C ARG A 262 6.12 -7.52 -1.49
N GLU A 263 6.59 -8.74 -1.73
CA GLU A 263 7.46 -9.49 -0.83
C GLU A 263 8.76 -8.74 -0.57
N ALA A 264 9.38 -8.17 -1.61
CA ALA A 264 10.58 -7.34 -1.43
C ALA A 264 10.30 -6.07 -0.61
N ASN A 265 9.16 -5.42 -0.80
CA ASN A 265 8.76 -4.25 -0.01
C ASN A 265 8.58 -4.61 1.48
N SER A 266 7.95 -5.75 1.77
CA SER A 266 7.84 -6.24 3.16
C SER A 266 9.20 -6.68 3.71
N ALA A 267 10.07 -7.28 2.90
CA ALA A 267 11.42 -7.63 3.32
C ALA A 267 12.23 -6.38 3.70
N LEU A 268 12.11 -5.29 2.93
CA LEU A 268 12.80 -4.04 3.19
C LEU A 268 12.50 -3.44 4.57
N THR A 269 11.31 -3.63 5.12
CA THR A 269 10.98 -3.12 6.47
C THR A 269 11.65 -3.91 7.60
N GLU A 270 12.13 -5.13 7.32
CA GLU A 270 12.67 -6.04 8.35
C GLU A 270 14.19 -6.17 8.31
N ILE A 271 14.80 -6.12 7.12
CA ILE A 271 16.25 -6.32 6.96
C ILE A 271 17.06 -5.13 7.49
N LYS A 272 18.33 -5.36 7.89
CA LYS A 272 19.24 -4.25 8.23
C LYS A 272 19.86 -3.67 6.95
N ALA A 273 20.13 -2.37 6.96
CA ALA A 273 20.75 -1.71 5.81
C ALA A 273 22.15 -2.29 5.51
N ALA A 274 22.93 -2.59 6.55
CA ALA A 274 24.27 -3.17 6.43
C ALA A 274 24.26 -4.51 5.67
N ASP A 275 23.27 -5.37 5.95
CA ASP A 275 23.14 -6.67 5.28
C ASP A 275 22.89 -6.49 3.77
N LEU A 276 22.06 -5.51 3.39
CA LEU A 276 21.80 -5.18 2.00
C LEU A 276 23.03 -4.57 1.30
N SER A 277 23.82 -3.75 1.99
CA SER A 277 25.09 -3.21 1.45
C SER A 277 26.09 -4.33 1.14
N THR A 278 26.29 -5.25 2.10
CA THR A 278 27.15 -6.43 1.93
C THR A 278 26.67 -7.28 0.76
N MET A 279 25.37 -7.54 0.69
CA MET A 279 24.74 -8.27 -0.40
C MET A 279 25.01 -7.60 -1.76
N ILE A 280 24.84 -6.29 -1.89
CA ILE A 280 25.12 -5.57 -3.15
C ILE A 280 26.55 -5.82 -3.64
N ASN A 281 27.53 -5.72 -2.74
CA ASN A 281 28.94 -5.94 -3.08
C ASN A 281 29.22 -7.39 -3.47
N GLU A 282 28.63 -8.34 -2.73
CA GLU A 282 28.76 -9.77 -2.99
C GLU A 282 28.14 -10.18 -4.33
N LEU A 283 26.97 -9.63 -4.67
CA LEU A 283 26.33 -9.83 -5.97
C LEU A 283 27.22 -9.32 -7.10
N GLN A 284 27.74 -8.11 -6.97
CA GLN A 284 28.60 -7.51 -7.99
C GLN A 284 29.88 -8.34 -8.20
N SER A 285 30.52 -8.77 -7.12
CA SER A 285 31.71 -9.63 -7.16
C SER A 285 31.41 -10.98 -7.84
N LYS A 286 30.34 -11.66 -7.42
CA LYS A 286 29.96 -12.98 -7.97
C LYS A 286 29.53 -12.91 -9.43
N ILE A 287 28.82 -11.86 -9.84
CA ILE A 287 28.50 -11.63 -11.25
C ILE A 287 29.79 -11.44 -12.04
N ASN A 288 30.72 -10.60 -11.58
CA ASN A 288 31.98 -10.37 -12.29
C ASN A 288 32.78 -11.67 -12.45
N MET A 289 32.89 -12.46 -11.37
CA MET A 289 33.55 -13.77 -11.39
C MET A 289 32.92 -14.71 -12.44
N LEU A 290 31.61 -14.98 -12.33
CA LEU A 290 30.90 -15.91 -13.21
C LEU A 290 30.82 -15.45 -14.68
N MET A 291 30.86 -14.14 -14.92
CA MET A 291 30.82 -13.57 -16.27
C MET A 291 32.21 -13.49 -16.91
N SER A 292 33.27 -13.44 -16.10
CA SER A 292 34.68 -13.42 -16.54
C SER A 292 35.23 -14.81 -16.91
N ALA A 293 34.61 -15.88 -16.43
CA ALA A 293 34.93 -17.26 -16.78
C ALA A 293 34.81 -17.46 -18.31
N THR A 294 35.96 -17.50 -18.99
CA THR A 294 36.05 -17.74 -20.43
C THR A 294 35.72 -19.21 -20.72
N ALA A 295 34.79 -19.43 -21.66
CA ALA A 295 34.30 -20.75 -22.05
C ALA A 295 35.35 -21.69 -22.71
N ALA A 296 36.63 -21.35 -22.69
CA ALA A 296 37.69 -22.03 -23.43
C ALA A 296 38.76 -22.70 -22.56
N ALA A 297 38.73 -22.55 -21.23
CA ALA A 297 39.68 -23.21 -20.35
C ALA A 297 38.94 -24.08 -19.34
N GLN A 298 38.96 -25.40 -19.58
CA GLN A 298 38.76 -26.44 -18.57
C GLN A 298 37.32 -26.72 -18.08
N THR A 299 36.38 -26.98 -18.99
CA THR A 299 35.10 -27.61 -18.62
C THR A 299 35.28 -28.96 -17.90
N ASP A 300 36.38 -29.68 -18.16
CA ASP A 300 36.62 -31.00 -17.56
C ASP A 300 37.34 -30.97 -16.20
N LEU A 301 38.05 -29.88 -15.83
CA LEU A 301 38.73 -29.80 -14.51
C LEU A 301 37.89 -29.14 -13.41
N PHE A 302 36.78 -28.48 -13.76
CA PHE A 302 35.99 -27.68 -12.81
C PHE A 302 34.48 -27.97 -12.81
N MET A 303 34.07 -29.20 -13.15
CA MET A 303 32.65 -29.63 -13.11
C MET A 303 31.95 -29.34 -11.78
N TYR A 304 32.69 -29.33 -10.67
CA TYR A 304 32.18 -29.05 -9.32
C TYR A 304 32.38 -27.61 -8.84
N SER A 305 33.06 -26.74 -9.60
CA SER A 305 33.18 -25.33 -9.24
C SER A 305 31.87 -24.58 -9.52
N ALA A 306 31.64 -23.46 -8.82
CA ALA A 306 30.48 -22.62 -9.06
C ALA A 306 30.41 -22.12 -10.53
N GLU A 307 31.57 -21.96 -11.19
CA GLU A 307 31.67 -21.54 -12.58
C GLU A 307 31.26 -22.65 -13.55
N GLY A 308 31.71 -23.89 -13.31
CA GLY A 308 31.30 -25.06 -14.11
C GLY A 308 29.80 -25.32 -14.01
N GLN A 309 29.26 -25.23 -12.80
CA GLN A 309 27.81 -25.33 -12.56
C GLN A 309 27.03 -24.22 -13.27
N PHE A 310 27.52 -22.98 -13.23
CA PHE A 310 26.87 -21.87 -13.94
C PHE A 310 26.95 -22.02 -15.46
N ILE A 311 28.07 -22.50 -16.03
CA ILE A 311 28.18 -22.73 -17.47
C ILE A 311 27.15 -23.75 -17.94
N SER A 312 27.02 -24.87 -17.23
CA SER A 312 26.00 -25.89 -17.50
C SER A 312 24.59 -25.30 -17.40
N TYR A 313 24.30 -24.60 -16.30
CA TYR A 313 23.03 -23.89 -16.09
C TYR A 313 22.71 -22.93 -17.23
N TRP A 314 23.69 -22.12 -17.67
CA TRP A 314 23.52 -21.17 -18.76
C TRP A 314 23.26 -21.86 -20.10
N GLN A 315 23.88 -22.99 -20.40
CA GLN A 315 23.63 -23.71 -21.65
C GLN A 315 22.18 -24.21 -21.73
N ASP A 316 21.67 -24.78 -20.65
CA ASP A 316 20.27 -25.22 -20.55
C ASP A 316 19.31 -24.04 -20.60
N GLU A 317 19.62 -22.98 -19.87
CA GLU A 317 18.80 -21.78 -19.83
C GLU A 317 18.78 -21.05 -21.18
N ARG A 318 19.91 -21.02 -21.91
CA ARG A 318 20.02 -20.47 -23.26
C ARG A 318 19.15 -21.25 -24.25
N ARG A 319 19.16 -22.59 -24.19
CA ARG A 319 18.28 -23.43 -25.02
C ARG A 319 16.81 -23.15 -24.73
N ARG A 320 16.45 -23.04 -23.44
CA ARG A 320 15.09 -22.71 -22.99
C ARG A 320 14.67 -21.32 -23.46
N LEU A 321 15.51 -20.30 -23.29
CA LEU A 321 15.17 -18.92 -23.66
C LEU A 321 15.03 -18.72 -25.17
N LYS A 322 15.76 -19.50 -26.00
CA LYS A 322 15.62 -19.51 -27.47
C LYS A 322 14.24 -19.93 -27.95
N THR A 323 13.46 -20.67 -27.16
CA THR A 323 12.09 -21.04 -27.55
C THR A 323 11.10 -19.87 -27.40
N TYR A 324 11.52 -18.77 -26.77
CA TYR A 324 10.70 -17.58 -26.57
C TYR A 324 11.21 -16.44 -27.45
N ASN A 325 10.31 -15.66 -28.05
CA ASN A 325 10.66 -14.49 -28.86
C ASN A 325 10.95 -13.27 -27.98
N LEU A 326 12.05 -13.33 -27.22
CA LEU A 326 12.47 -12.30 -26.27
C LEU A 326 13.26 -11.19 -26.97
N ASN A 327 12.86 -9.93 -26.73
CA ASN A 327 13.50 -8.76 -27.33
C ASN A 327 14.61 -8.20 -26.42
N LEU A 328 15.62 -9.01 -26.10
CA LEU A 328 16.80 -8.59 -25.32
C LEU A 328 18.10 -9.18 -25.88
N PRO A 329 19.24 -8.46 -25.77
CA PRO A 329 20.54 -8.99 -26.16
C PRO A 329 20.93 -10.24 -25.37
N GLU A 330 21.66 -11.17 -26.00
CA GLU A 330 22.10 -12.41 -25.35
C GLU A 330 22.91 -12.15 -24.07
N ALA A 331 23.74 -11.11 -24.06
CA ALA A 331 24.49 -10.71 -22.88
C ALA A 331 23.58 -10.42 -21.68
N TYR A 332 22.41 -9.79 -21.91
CA TYR A 332 21.46 -9.46 -20.85
C TYR A 332 20.77 -10.73 -20.34
N LEU A 333 20.41 -11.64 -21.25
CA LEU A 333 19.88 -12.95 -20.88
C LEU A 333 20.88 -13.74 -20.03
N LYS A 334 22.18 -13.67 -20.34
CA LYS A 334 23.24 -14.30 -19.53
C LYS A 334 23.34 -13.67 -18.14
N TYR A 335 23.26 -12.35 -18.01
CA TYR A 335 23.21 -11.69 -16.70
C TYR A 335 21.96 -12.08 -15.89
N ILE A 336 20.79 -12.15 -16.53
CA ILE A 336 19.54 -12.59 -15.88
C ILE A 336 19.69 -14.02 -15.37
N ALA A 337 20.24 -14.93 -16.19
CA ALA A 337 20.51 -16.31 -15.80
C ALA A 337 21.53 -16.39 -14.66
N CYS A 338 22.58 -15.56 -14.69
CA CYS A 338 23.59 -15.48 -13.63
C CYS A 338 22.97 -15.07 -12.29
N THR A 339 22.19 -13.99 -12.28
CA THR A 339 21.52 -13.53 -11.04
C THR A 339 20.54 -14.57 -10.54
N ARG A 340 19.78 -15.23 -11.42
CA ARG A 340 18.86 -16.31 -11.03
C ARG A 340 19.58 -17.53 -10.47
N PHE A 341 20.65 -17.99 -11.11
CA PHE A 341 21.49 -19.09 -10.62
C PHE A 341 21.96 -18.80 -9.19
N LEU A 342 22.47 -17.60 -8.96
CA LEU A 342 22.95 -17.15 -7.66
C LEU A 342 21.87 -17.12 -6.56
N ILE A 343 20.62 -16.81 -6.93
CA ILE A 343 19.45 -16.86 -6.04
C ILE A 343 18.98 -18.30 -5.80
N GLU A 344 18.79 -19.09 -6.86
CA GLU A 344 18.25 -20.46 -6.82
C GLU A 344 19.17 -21.42 -6.06
N THR A 345 20.48 -21.25 -6.21
CA THR A 345 21.51 -22.02 -5.47
C THR A 345 21.75 -21.52 -4.04
N ARG A 346 21.10 -20.41 -3.64
CA ARG A 346 21.37 -19.68 -2.39
C ARG A 346 22.84 -19.30 -2.22
N ALA A 347 23.56 -19.15 -3.33
CA ALA A 347 24.95 -18.74 -3.31
C ALA A 347 25.11 -17.32 -2.78
N LEU A 348 24.11 -16.45 -2.90
CA LEU A 348 24.16 -15.06 -2.39
C LEU A 348 23.84 -14.95 -0.90
N SER A 349 22.77 -15.60 -0.46
CA SER A 349 22.35 -15.57 0.94
C SER A 349 21.42 -16.73 1.25
N GLN A 350 21.49 -17.24 2.48
CA GLN A 350 20.49 -18.16 3.02
C GLN A 350 19.20 -17.43 3.43
N ASP A 351 19.25 -16.11 3.64
CA ASP A 351 18.07 -15.32 3.96
C ASP A 351 17.22 -15.11 2.69
N LYS A 352 16.02 -15.70 2.71
CA LYS A 352 15.03 -15.56 1.63
C LYS A 352 14.63 -14.11 1.38
N ARG A 353 14.68 -13.24 2.39
CA ARG A 353 14.28 -11.83 2.31
C ARG A 353 15.25 -11.03 1.46
N LEU A 354 16.56 -11.22 1.67
CA LEU A 354 17.59 -10.60 0.84
C LEU A 354 17.48 -11.07 -0.61
N ASN A 355 17.25 -12.37 -0.82
CA ASN A 355 17.03 -12.91 -2.17
C ASN A 355 15.76 -12.34 -2.83
N ALA A 356 14.68 -12.12 -2.08
CA ALA A 356 13.47 -11.47 -2.60
C ALA A 356 13.74 -10.04 -3.09
N ILE A 357 14.54 -9.26 -2.34
CA ILE A 357 14.95 -7.90 -2.74
C ILE A 357 15.79 -7.93 -4.02
N VAL A 358 16.73 -8.86 -4.15
CA VAL A 358 17.52 -9.04 -5.38
C VAL A 358 16.63 -9.47 -6.55
N THR A 359 15.67 -10.36 -6.32
CA THR A 359 14.70 -10.79 -7.33
C THR A 359 13.84 -9.63 -7.81
N ALA A 360 13.37 -8.77 -6.90
CA ALA A 360 12.62 -7.57 -7.25
C ALA A 360 13.47 -6.57 -8.05
N ALA A 361 14.73 -6.36 -7.67
CA ALA A 361 15.64 -5.51 -8.44
C ALA A 361 15.88 -6.07 -9.85
N LEU A 362 15.99 -7.40 -9.99
CA LEU A 362 16.10 -8.08 -11.27
C LEU A 362 14.84 -7.86 -12.13
N VAL A 363 13.63 -8.03 -11.58
CA VAL A 363 12.36 -7.75 -12.25
C VAL A 363 12.33 -6.31 -12.80
N LEU A 364 12.67 -5.32 -11.96
CA LEU A 364 12.66 -3.91 -12.34
C LEU A 364 13.71 -3.59 -13.42
N THR A 365 14.87 -4.25 -13.35
CA THR A 365 15.93 -4.11 -14.36
C THR A 365 15.47 -4.65 -15.71
N ILE A 366 14.90 -5.87 -15.73
CA ILE A 366 14.36 -6.48 -16.96
C ILE A 366 13.27 -5.60 -17.56
N GLN A 367 12.35 -5.10 -16.73
CA GLN A 367 11.29 -4.22 -17.19
C GLN A 367 11.85 -2.92 -17.80
N ALA A 368 12.87 -2.33 -17.19
CA ALA A 368 13.53 -1.14 -17.72
C ALA A 368 14.22 -1.42 -19.06
N SER A 369 14.90 -2.56 -19.20
CA SER A 369 15.56 -3.01 -20.43
C SER A 369 14.57 -3.32 -21.56
N LEU A 370 13.39 -3.88 -21.25
CA LEU A 370 12.35 -4.13 -22.25
C LEU A 370 11.72 -2.82 -22.78
N ARG A 371 11.73 -1.74 -21.97
CA ARG A 371 11.12 -0.44 -22.31
C ARG A 371 12.06 0.52 -23.04
N LYS A 372 13.35 0.48 -22.75
CA LYS A 372 14.35 1.37 -23.35
C LYS A 372 15.03 0.68 -24.52
N LYS A 373 15.20 1.37 -25.65
CA LYS A 373 15.96 0.86 -26.81
C LYS A 373 17.48 0.88 -26.61
N GLU A 374 17.96 1.77 -25.75
CA GLU A 374 19.36 1.87 -25.35
C GLU A 374 19.42 1.89 -23.82
N THR A 375 20.24 1.01 -23.26
CA THR A 375 20.44 0.93 -21.81
C THR A 375 21.92 1.03 -21.47
N PRO A 376 22.27 1.66 -20.32
CA PRO A 376 23.55 1.41 -19.68
C PRO A 376 23.74 -0.10 -19.40
N SER A 377 24.96 -0.51 -19.05
CA SER A 377 25.25 -1.90 -18.66
C SER A 377 24.15 -2.48 -17.74
N PHE A 378 23.67 -3.69 -18.06
CA PHE A 378 22.59 -4.36 -17.32
C PHE A 378 22.93 -4.46 -15.83
N VAL A 379 24.19 -4.80 -15.51
CA VAL A 379 24.68 -4.90 -14.14
C VAL A 379 24.64 -3.55 -13.44
N THR A 380 25.07 -2.47 -14.10
CA THR A 380 25.00 -1.12 -13.53
C THR A 380 23.57 -0.75 -13.18
N SER A 381 22.61 -1.02 -14.06
CA SER A 381 21.19 -0.78 -13.79
C SER A 381 20.66 -1.58 -12.60
N LEU A 382 21.04 -2.86 -12.49
CA LEU A 382 20.67 -3.72 -11.37
C LEU A 382 21.24 -3.21 -10.04
N ILE A 383 22.54 -2.87 -10.01
CA ILE A 383 23.22 -2.36 -8.83
C ILE A 383 22.64 -0.99 -8.43
N ASP A 384 22.34 -0.12 -9.39
CA ASP A 384 21.72 1.18 -9.10
C ASP A 384 20.33 1.02 -8.46
N ILE A 385 19.52 0.07 -8.93
CA ILE A 385 18.21 -0.23 -8.32
C ILE A 385 18.40 -0.75 -6.88
N LEU A 386 19.34 -1.67 -6.66
CA LEU A 386 19.63 -2.18 -5.32
C LEU A 386 20.16 -1.10 -4.38
N ARG A 387 21.03 -0.20 -4.88
CA ARG A 387 21.53 0.95 -4.11
C ARG A 387 20.39 1.90 -3.71
N ARG A 388 19.37 2.07 -4.55
CA ARG A 388 18.16 2.81 -4.16
C ARG A 388 17.39 2.12 -3.05
N PHE A 389 17.22 0.79 -3.12
CA PHE A 389 16.61 0.03 -2.01
C PHE A 389 17.42 0.16 -0.71
N TYR A 390 18.75 0.11 -0.82
CA TYR A 390 19.65 0.35 0.30
C TYR A 390 19.46 1.73 0.92
N LEU A 391 19.51 2.80 0.12
CA LEU A 391 19.32 4.17 0.62
C LEU A 391 17.94 4.37 1.24
N LYS A 392 16.89 3.78 0.66
CA LYS A 392 15.55 3.77 1.24
C LYS A 392 15.56 3.13 2.62
N ARG A 393 16.18 1.96 2.77
CA ARG A 393 16.26 1.29 4.07
C ARG A 393 17.15 2.05 5.06
N TYR A 394 18.25 2.64 4.61
CA TYR A 394 19.12 3.47 5.44
C TYR A 394 18.35 4.67 6.01
N LEU A 395 17.64 5.40 5.15
CA LEU A 395 16.77 6.50 5.52
C LEU A 395 15.67 6.05 6.48
N LEU A 396 15.01 4.92 6.19
CA LEU A 396 14.00 4.36 7.09
C LEU A 396 14.55 4.04 8.49
N ASN A 397 15.75 3.45 8.58
CA ASN A 397 16.40 3.16 9.86
C ASN A 397 16.63 4.42 10.70
N LYS A 398 17.00 5.54 10.05
CA LYS A 398 17.22 6.81 10.74
C LYS A 398 15.93 7.38 11.31
N PHE A 399 14.82 7.27 10.57
CA PHE A 399 13.49 7.66 11.05
C PHE A 399 12.93 6.71 12.12
N ASP A 400 13.17 5.40 11.98
CA ASP A 400 12.80 4.40 12.99
C ASP A 400 13.53 4.65 14.33
N ALA A 401 14.73 5.23 14.30
CA ALA A 401 15.45 5.62 15.52
C ALA A 401 14.77 6.79 16.27
N TRP A 402 14.04 7.65 15.57
CA TRP A 402 13.28 8.74 16.18
C TRP A 402 11.92 8.29 16.69
N MET A 403 11.27 7.39 15.95
CA MET A 403 9.95 6.91 16.32
C MET A 403 9.82 5.43 15.97
N PRO A 404 10.23 4.53 16.88
CA PRO A 404 10.28 3.11 16.63
C PRO A 404 8.91 2.53 16.29
N VAL A 405 8.80 1.82 15.17
CA VAL A 405 7.57 1.15 14.77
C VAL A 405 7.80 -0.32 14.48
N ARG A 406 6.88 -1.14 14.96
CA ARG A 406 6.75 -2.52 14.53
C ARG A 406 5.94 -2.55 13.25
N TYR A 407 6.61 -2.80 12.13
CA TYR A 407 5.96 -2.98 10.84
C TYR A 407 5.13 -4.26 10.84
N GLY A 408 4.03 -4.24 10.10
CA GLY A 408 3.19 -5.41 9.87
C GLY A 408 3.86 -6.42 8.95
N LYS A 409 3.42 -7.67 9.03
CA LYS A 409 3.90 -8.75 8.15
C LYS A 409 3.01 -8.90 6.92
N LEU A 410 3.61 -9.31 5.82
CA LEU A 410 2.92 -9.64 4.58
C LEU A 410 3.01 -11.14 4.31
N ASP A 411 1.85 -11.79 4.24
CA ASP A 411 1.71 -13.14 3.72
C ASP A 411 1.07 -13.09 2.34
N CYS A 412 1.91 -13.20 1.30
CA CYS A 412 1.46 -13.34 -0.09
C CYS A 412 1.22 -14.82 -0.41
N PHE A 413 -0.03 -15.16 -0.72
CA PHE A 413 -0.37 -16.49 -1.22
C PHE A 413 -0.35 -16.47 -2.75
N HIS A 414 0.36 -17.43 -3.32
CA HIS A 414 0.32 -17.74 -4.74
C HIS A 414 -0.73 -18.84 -4.94
N GLY A 415 -1.64 -18.63 -5.89
CA GLY A 415 -2.68 -19.61 -6.22
C GLY A 415 -4.04 -19.41 -5.55
N ASP A 416 -4.79 -20.51 -5.45
CA ASP A 416 -6.23 -20.55 -5.16
C ASP A 416 -6.64 -19.84 -3.85
N VAL A 417 -7.41 -18.76 -4.00
CA VAL A 417 -8.00 -17.97 -2.89
C VAL A 417 -8.74 -18.88 -1.91
N PHE A 418 -9.39 -19.93 -2.40
CA PHE A 418 -10.22 -20.84 -1.60
C PHE A 418 -9.42 -21.81 -0.72
N LYS A 419 -8.09 -21.92 -0.91
CA LYS A 419 -7.23 -22.78 -0.09
C LYS A 419 -6.62 -22.07 1.11
N THR A 420 -6.87 -20.77 1.26
CA THR A 420 -6.40 -20.01 2.41
C THR A 420 -7.23 -20.36 3.65
N GLU A 421 -6.63 -21.01 4.64
CA GLU A 421 -7.28 -21.34 5.93
C GLU A 421 -7.08 -20.26 6.99
N ASN A 422 -6.40 -19.17 6.65
CA ASN A 422 -6.15 -18.10 7.60
C ASN A 422 -7.49 -17.48 8.03
N ARG A 423 -7.72 -17.38 9.34
CA ARG A 423 -8.82 -16.58 9.89
C ARG A 423 -8.35 -15.14 10.04
N SER A 424 -9.25 -14.19 9.78
CA SER A 424 -8.99 -12.77 9.99
C SER A 424 -10.15 -12.10 10.71
N GLU A 425 -9.83 -11.09 11.52
CA GLU A 425 -10.89 -10.28 12.13
C GLU A 425 -11.63 -9.47 11.05
N THR A 426 -10.87 -8.98 10.06
CA THR A 426 -11.37 -8.12 9.00
C THR A 426 -10.90 -8.59 7.63
N ALA A 427 -11.83 -8.64 6.68
CA ALA A 427 -11.53 -8.86 5.27
C ALA A 427 -11.87 -7.62 4.43
N ILE A 428 -11.00 -7.31 3.48
CA ILE A 428 -11.14 -6.25 2.48
C ILE A 428 -11.13 -6.91 1.12
N LEU A 429 -12.15 -6.64 0.31
CA LEU A 429 -12.29 -7.23 -1.01
C LEU A 429 -12.51 -6.15 -2.06
N PHE A 430 -11.63 -6.13 -3.07
CA PHE A 430 -11.85 -5.33 -4.27
C PHE A 430 -12.52 -6.19 -5.34
N LEU A 431 -13.81 -5.95 -5.57
CA LEU A 431 -14.60 -6.80 -6.46
C LEU A 431 -14.31 -6.48 -7.94
N PRO A 432 -13.83 -7.45 -8.73
CA PRO A 432 -13.51 -7.24 -10.14
C PRO A 432 -14.78 -7.14 -10.98
N THR A 433 -15.13 -5.95 -11.44
CA THR A 433 -16.42 -5.70 -12.12
C THR A 433 -16.54 -6.19 -13.56
N GLN A 434 -15.48 -6.82 -14.08
CA GLN A 434 -15.44 -7.49 -15.36
C GLN A 434 -14.46 -8.66 -15.27
N LEU A 435 -14.81 -9.80 -15.89
CA LEU A 435 -13.81 -10.75 -16.36
C LEU A 435 -13.10 -10.10 -17.56
N LYS A 436 -11.98 -9.43 -17.34
CA LYS A 436 -11.09 -8.93 -18.40
C LYS A 436 -10.34 -10.09 -19.08
N ARG A 437 -9.14 -9.87 -19.61
CA ARG A 437 -8.10 -10.88 -19.66
C ARG A 437 -7.13 -10.36 -18.60
N ALA A 438 -6.66 -11.16 -17.64
CA ALA A 438 -5.31 -10.96 -17.10
C ALA A 438 -4.35 -11.38 -18.21
N GLY A 439 -4.46 -10.70 -19.36
CA GLY A 439 -3.44 -10.73 -20.35
C GLY A 439 -2.33 -9.96 -19.70
N PHE A 440 -1.38 -10.69 -19.12
CA PHE A 440 -0.07 -10.15 -18.85
C PHE A 440 0.35 -9.43 -20.12
N ASN A 441 0.70 -8.16 -19.98
CA ASN A 441 1.18 -7.43 -21.15
C ASN A 441 2.45 -8.13 -21.67
N LYS A 442 2.86 -7.82 -22.91
CA LYS A 442 4.03 -8.46 -23.52
C LYS A 442 5.27 -8.39 -22.62
N GLU A 443 5.47 -7.28 -21.90
CA GLU A 443 6.58 -7.11 -20.96
C GLU A 443 6.47 -8.07 -19.77
N GLU A 444 5.32 -8.11 -19.10
CA GLU A 444 5.06 -8.99 -17.95
C GLU A 444 5.22 -10.46 -18.33
N ARG A 445 4.72 -10.85 -19.50
CA ARG A 445 4.88 -12.21 -20.02
C ARG A 445 6.35 -12.56 -20.24
N SER A 446 7.11 -11.69 -20.90
CA SER A 446 8.54 -11.88 -21.11
C SER A 446 9.31 -11.97 -19.78
N ILE A 447 8.96 -11.15 -18.78
CA ILE A 447 9.54 -11.24 -17.43
C ILE A 447 9.25 -12.61 -16.80
N MET A 448 7.99 -13.06 -16.83
CA MET A 448 7.62 -14.37 -16.27
C MET A 448 8.29 -15.54 -16.99
N GLU A 449 8.47 -15.46 -18.30
CA GLU A 449 9.20 -16.44 -19.10
C GLU A 449 10.69 -16.47 -18.70
N MET A 450 11.32 -15.30 -18.52
CA MET A 450 12.71 -15.17 -18.09
C MET A 450 12.94 -15.61 -16.64
N LEU A 451 11.93 -15.52 -15.78
CA LEU A 451 12.01 -15.90 -14.36
C LEU A 451 11.40 -17.28 -14.05
N LYS A 452 10.98 -18.07 -15.05
CA LYS A 452 10.29 -19.38 -14.91
C LYS A 452 9.01 -19.33 -14.06
N LEU A 453 8.32 -18.19 -14.07
CA LEU A 453 7.06 -18.01 -13.32
C LEU A 453 5.83 -18.49 -14.13
N LEU A 454 5.93 -18.52 -15.46
CA LEU A 454 4.79 -18.83 -16.34
C LEU A 454 4.17 -20.22 -16.08
N PRO A 455 4.94 -21.32 -15.91
CA PRO A 455 4.34 -22.65 -15.65
C PRO A 455 3.60 -22.73 -14.32
N VAL A 456 4.02 -21.97 -13.31
CA VAL A 456 3.34 -21.87 -12.01
C VAL A 456 1.99 -21.18 -12.20
N VAL A 457 1.99 -20.05 -12.92
CA VAL A 457 0.76 -19.32 -13.25
C VAL A 457 -0.20 -20.18 -14.07
N GLU A 458 0.25 -20.86 -15.12
CA GLU A 458 -0.63 -21.69 -15.96
C GLU A 458 -1.25 -22.89 -15.19
N LYS A 459 -0.55 -23.41 -14.18
CA LYS A 459 -1.08 -24.45 -13.28
C LYS A 459 -2.11 -23.88 -12.29
N GLU A 460 -1.86 -22.68 -11.77
CA GLU A 460 -2.72 -21.98 -10.81
C GLU A 460 -3.92 -21.26 -11.46
N GLU A 461 -3.81 -20.92 -12.75
CA GLU A 461 -4.82 -20.24 -13.57
C GLU A 461 -6.13 -21.04 -13.67
N LYS A 462 -6.07 -22.38 -13.54
CA LYS A 462 -7.25 -23.25 -13.49
C LYS A 462 -8.06 -23.11 -12.20
N LEU A 463 -7.51 -22.49 -11.16
CA LEU A 463 -8.10 -22.44 -9.81
C LEU A 463 -8.61 -21.04 -9.42
N LEU A 464 -8.28 -20.00 -10.19
CA LEU A 464 -8.48 -18.60 -9.81
C LEU A 464 -9.40 -17.84 -10.77
N TRP A 465 -9.91 -16.69 -10.31
CA TRP A 465 -10.84 -15.82 -11.02
C TRP A 465 -10.23 -15.20 -12.32
N GLY A 466 -10.18 -16.01 -13.40
CA GLY A 466 -9.76 -15.69 -14.79
C GLY A 466 -8.27 -16.03 -15.07
N TYR A 467 -7.81 -16.45 -16.27
CA TYR A 467 -8.00 -15.75 -17.57
C TYR A 467 -7.36 -16.42 -18.82
N LYS A 468 -7.84 -17.59 -19.26
CA LYS A 468 -7.52 -18.11 -20.60
C LYS A 468 -8.79 -18.54 -21.33
N GLU A 469 -9.72 -17.60 -21.47
CA GLU A 469 -11.11 -17.89 -21.83
C GLU A 469 -11.77 -18.74 -20.73
N ILE A 470 -13.02 -18.44 -20.37
CA ILE A 470 -13.82 -19.46 -19.71
C ILE A 470 -13.79 -20.64 -20.71
N PRO A 471 -13.30 -21.83 -20.35
CA PRO A 471 -13.23 -22.94 -21.28
C PRO A 471 -14.55 -23.05 -22.04
N ALA A 472 -14.54 -23.32 -23.34
CA ALA A 472 -15.77 -23.37 -24.13
C ALA A 472 -16.83 -24.26 -23.45
N ALA A 473 -16.40 -25.37 -22.86
CA ALA A 473 -17.22 -26.24 -22.03
C ALA A 473 -17.90 -25.55 -20.83
N GLU A 474 -17.21 -24.68 -20.09
CA GLU A 474 -17.78 -23.94 -18.95
C GLU A 474 -18.63 -22.74 -19.42
N MET A 475 -18.36 -22.18 -20.60
CA MET A 475 -19.25 -21.20 -21.26
C MET A 475 -20.55 -21.86 -21.72
N ASP A 476 -20.45 -23.05 -22.29
CA ASP A 476 -21.59 -23.82 -22.78
C ASP A 476 -22.39 -24.36 -21.60
N GLU A 477 -21.75 -24.86 -20.53
CA GLU A 477 -22.40 -25.17 -19.25
C GLU A 477 -23.14 -23.94 -18.74
N ASN A 478 -22.51 -22.77 -18.68
CA ASN A 478 -23.18 -21.55 -18.22
C ASN A 478 -24.38 -21.16 -19.12
N ARG A 479 -24.30 -21.39 -20.44
CA ARG A 479 -25.42 -21.15 -21.37
C ARG A 479 -26.57 -22.13 -21.13
N GLU A 480 -26.26 -23.41 -20.97
CA GLU A 480 -27.23 -24.46 -20.62
C GLU A 480 -27.90 -24.13 -19.27
N ASP A 481 -27.11 -23.77 -18.27
CA ASP A 481 -27.55 -23.44 -16.92
C ASP A 481 -28.48 -22.19 -16.89
N ILE A 482 -28.26 -21.25 -17.82
CA ILE A 482 -29.14 -20.08 -18.06
C ILE A 482 -30.42 -20.50 -18.79
N ALA A 483 -30.31 -21.35 -19.80
CA ALA A 483 -31.41 -21.83 -20.63
C ALA A 483 -32.37 -22.75 -19.85
N GLU A 484 -31.84 -23.72 -19.10
CA GLU A 484 -32.60 -24.67 -18.27
C GLU A 484 -33.37 -23.97 -17.14
N LYS A 485 -32.82 -22.89 -16.58
CA LYS A 485 -33.49 -22.08 -15.55
C LYS A 485 -34.53 -21.11 -16.13
N GLY A 486 -34.76 -21.15 -17.45
CA GLY A 486 -35.86 -20.45 -18.14
C GLY A 486 -35.84 -18.93 -17.96
N GLY A 487 -34.66 -18.30 -17.86
CA GLY A 487 -34.55 -16.87 -17.55
C GLY A 487 -34.93 -16.48 -16.11
N LEU A 488 -35.44 -17.41 -15.30
CA LEU A 488 -35.76 -17.22 -13.89
C LEU A 488 -34.65 -17.81 -13.02
N MET A 489 -33.45 -17.26 -13.15
CA MET A 489 -32.39 -17.49 -12.17
C MET A 489 -32.84 -16.85 -10.83
N ARG A 490 -33.59 -17.60 -10.00
CA ARG A 490 -34.28 -17.08 -8.79
C ARG A 490 -33.33 -16.45 -7.76
N TRP A 491 -32.08 -16.89 -7.73
CA TRP A 491 -31.03 -16.33 -6.88
C TRP A 491 -30.53 -14.98 -7.39
N LEU A 492 -30.56 -14.77 -8.72
CA LEU A 492 -30.12 -13.55 -9.37
C LEU A 492 -31.07 -12.38 -9.05
N PRO A 493 -30.52 -11.22 -8.68
CA PRO A 493 -31.29 -9.99 -8.47
C PRO A 493 -32.04 -9.50 -9.71
N ARG A 494 -33.25 -8.96 -9.52
CA ARG A 494 -34.07 -8.36 -10.58
C ARG A 494 -33.27 -7.37 -11.45
N GLN A 495 -32.41 -6.55 -10.83
CA GLN A 495 -31.60 -5.57 -11.57
C GLN A 495 -30.60 -6.24 -12.52
N MET A 496 -30.03 -7.40 -12.19
CA MET A 496 -29.17 -8.13 -13.13
C MET A 496 -29.96 -8.83 -14.22
N HIS A 497 -31.19 -9.29 -13.93
CA HIS A 497 -32.09 -9.78 -14.97
C HIS A 497 -32.39 -8.69 -15.99
N GLU A 498 -32.78 -7.50 -15.51
CA GLU A 498 -33.01 -6.33 -16.38
C GLU A 498 -31.75 -5.94 -17.16
N PHE A 499 -30.57 -6.02 -16.54
CA PHE A 499 -29.30 -5.79 -17.22
C PHE A 499 -29.01 -6.83 -18.30
N PHE A 500 -29.25 -8.13 -18.06
CA PHE A 500 -29.10 -9.19 -19.06
C PHE A 500 -30.05 -9.01 -20.23
N THR A 501 -31.34 -8.75 -19.97
CA THR A 501 -32.30 -8.43 -21.04
C THR A 501 -31.84 -7.24 -21.87
N ARG A 502 -31.29 -6.19 -21.26
CA ARG A 502 -30.72 -5.06 -22.00
C ARG A 502 -29.51 -5.47 -22.83
N LEU A 503 -28.61 -6.32 -22.32
CA LEU A 503 -27.50 -6.84 -23.11
C LEU A 503 -28.00 -7.63 -24.34
N GLU A 504 -29.05 -8.44 -24.19
CA GLU A 504 -29.66 -9.14 -25.33
C GLU A 504 -30.22 -8.18 -26.37
N LEU A 505 -31.00 -7.18 -25.93
CA LEU A 505 -31.55 -6.13 -26.80
C LEU A 505 -30.45 -5.31 -27.50
N MET A 506 -29.27 -5.22 -26.90
CA MET A 506 -28.10 -4.54 -27.45
C MET A 506 -27.25 -5.44 -28.36
N GLY A 507 -27.65 -6.70 -28.61
CA GLY A 507 -26.89 -7.66 -29.41
C GLY A 507 -25.62 -8.19 -28.72
N ARG A 508 -25.51 -8.05 -27.40
CA ARG A 508 -24.35 -8.45 -26.59
C ARG A 508 -24.60 -9.71 -25.76
N GLN A 509 -25.31 -10.68 -26.34
CA GLN A 509 -25.69 -11.93 -25.68
C GLN A 509 -24.46 -12.73 -25.19
N GLU A 510 -23.32 -12.62 -25.88
CA GLU A 510 -22.07 -13.29 -25.51
C GLU A 510 -21.45 -12.83 -24.18
N ASP A 511 -21.83 -11.64 -23.69
CA ASP A 511 -21.32 -11.14 -22.42
C ASP A 511 -22.10 -11.69 -21.21
N ILE A 512 -23.33 -12.17 -21.42
CA ILE A 512 -24.20 -12.66 -20.33
C ILE A 512 -23.56 -13.83 -19.56
N PRO A 513 -23.05 -14.90 -20.21
CA PRO A 513 -22.41 -15.99 -19.49
C PRO A 513 -21.15 -15.55 -18.73
N ARG A 514 -20.44 -14.51 -19.19
CA ARG A 514 -19.27 -13.94 -18.49
C ARG A 514 -19.68 -13.26 -17.19
N TYR A 515 -20.71 -12.43 -17.23
CA TYR A 515 -21.26 -11.80 -16.02
C TYR A 515 -21.84 -12.85 -15.07
N TYR A 516 -22.52 -13.87 -15.59
CA TYR A 516 -23.05 -14.98 -14.81
C TYR A 516 -21.95 -15.78 -14.10
N GLN A 517 -20.86 -16.11 -14.79
CA GLN A 517 -19.69 -16.76 -14.21
C GLN A 517 -19.10 -15.92 -13.08
N LEU A 518 -18.95 -14.60 -13.28
CA LEU A 518 -18.43 -13.70 -12.25
C LEU A 518 -19.31 -13.71 -10.99
N LEU A 519 -20.64 -13.78 -11.14
CA LEU A 519 -21.57 -13.89 -10.02
C LEU A 519 -21.45 -15.23 -9.28
N LYS A 520 -21.30 -16.35 -10.01
CA LYS A 520 -21.02 -17.67 -9.40
C LYS A 520 -19.74 -17.62 -8.56
N GLN A 521 -18.71 -16.99 -9.10
CA GLN A 521 -17.44 -16.79 -8.40
C GLN A 521 -17.64 -15.94 -7.15
N TYR A 522 -18.30 -14.78 -7.25
CA TYR A 522 -18.62 -13.92 -6.10
C TYR A 522 -19.30 -14.69 -4.97
N ASN A 523 -20.31 -15.50 -5.29
CA ASN A 523 -20.98 -16.32 -4.30
C ASN A 523 -20.02 -17.30 -3.59
N ARG A 524 -19.15 -18.00 -4.35
CA ARG A 524 -18.14 -18.89 -3.75
C ARG A 524 -17.18 -18.15 -2.82
N LEU A 525 -16.73 -16.95 -3.19
CA LEU A 525 -15.82 -16.17 -2.33
C LEU A 525 -16.50 -15.64 -1.09
N PHE A 526 -17.73 -15.16 -1.18
CA PHE A 526 -18.45 -14.77 0.02
C PHE A 526 -18.68 -15.98 0.95
N GLU A 527 -18.91 -17.19 0.41
CA GLU A 527 -18.99 -18.40 1.23
C GLU A 527 -17.66 -18.73 1.92
N HIS A 528 -16.53 -18.57 1.22
CA HIS A 528 -15.20 -18.69 1.81
C HIS A 528 -14.98 -17.68 2.95
N LEU A 529 -15.28 -16.40 2.69
CA LEU A 529 -15.16 -15.32 3.66
C LEU A 529 -16.08 -15.52 4.86
N SER A 530 -17.28 -16.08 4.68
CA SER A 530 -18.20 -16.36 5.79
C SER A 530 -17.64 -17.34 6.80
N ARG A 531 -16.67 -18.17 6.41
CA ARG A 531 -15.99 -19.14 7.28
C ARG A 531 -14.71 -18.59 7.92
N ASN A 532 -14.08 -17.60 7.27
CA ASN A 532 -12.73 -17.15 7.58
C ASN A 532 -12.66 -15.71 8.10
N THR A 533 -13.76 -14.95 8.05
CA THR A 533 -13.83 -13.56 8.55
C THR A 533 -14.70 -13.50 9.80
N GLU A 534 -14.14 -12.97 10.90
CA GLU A 534 -14.79 -13.06 12.21
C GLU A 534 -15.68 -11.86 12.53
N LYS A 535 -15.25 -10.63 12.23
CA LYS A 535 -15.93 -9.41 12.71
C LYS A 535 -16.48 -8.53 11.60
N GLN A 536 -15.72 -8.31 10.53
CA GLN A 536 -16.08 -7.28 9.55
C GLN A 536 -15.60 -7.60 8.14
N LEU A 537 -16.44 -7.30 7.15
CA LEU A 537 -16.12 -7.37 5.73
C LEU A 537 -16.33 -6.01 5.06
N ILE A 538 -15.37 -5.59 4.25
CA ILE A 538 -15.43 -4.34 3.48
C ILE A 538 -15.32 -4.66 2.00
N LEU A 539 -16.32 -4.24 1.24
CA LEU A 539 -16.42 -4.52 -0.19
C LEU A 539 -16.24 -3.23 -0.97
N PHE A 540 -15.20 -3.18 -1.80
CA PHE A 540 -14.97 -2.12 -2.77
C PHE A 540 -15.51 -2.55 -4.13
N ILE A 541 -16.67 -2.01 -4.49
CA ILE A 541 -17.35 -2.32 -5.75
C ILE A 541 -17.14 -1.16 -6.72
N ARG A 542 -16.27 -1.35 -7.71
CA ARG A 542 -16.02 -0.32 -8.72
C ARG A 542 -17.25 -0.14 -9.62
N GLN A 543 -17.76 1.08 -9.74
CA GLN A 543 -18.81 1.38 -10.70
C GLN A 543 -18.33 1.08 -12.12
N SER A 544 -19.14 0.33 -12.88
CA SER A 544 -18.76 -0.15 -14.21
C SER A 544 -19.90 0.02 -15.20
N TYR A 545 -19.53 0.25 -16.46
CA TYR A 545 -20.47 0.54 -17.52
C TYR A 545 -20.16 -0.33 -18.74
N VAL A 546 -21.22 -0.76 -19.43
CA VAL A 546 -21.17 -1.34 -20.75
C VAL A 546 -21.47 -0.23 -21.76
N LYS A 547 -20.53 0.02 -22.68
CA LYS A 547 -20.73 0.98 -23.77
C LYS A 547 -21.30 0.26 -24.99
N ASN A 548 -22.32 0.86 -25.61
CA ASN A 548 -22.81 0.49 -26.94
C ASN A 548 -23.16 1.77 -27.68
N ASN A 549 -22.36 2.14 -28.69
CA ASN A 549 -22.43 3.43 -29.37
C ASN A 549 -22.44 4.59 -28.35
N ASP A 550 -23.51 5.39 -28.31
CA ASP A 550 -23.69 6.52 -27.40
C ASP A 550 -24.33 6.15 -26.06
N LEU A 551 -24.85 4.94 -25.91
CA LEU A 551 -25.48 4.48 -24.68
C LEU A 551 -24.43 3.92 -23.70
N ARG A 552 -24.48 4.40 -22.46
CA ARG A 552 -23.75 3.85 -21.32
C ARG A 552 -24.74 3.16 -20.38
N LEU A 553 -24.66 1.85 -20.31
CA LEU A 553 -25.47 1.05 -19.39
C LEU A 553 -24.64 0.73 -18.15
N GLU A 554 -25.09 1.20 -16.99
CA GLU A 554 -24.47 0.84 -15.71
C GLU A 554 -24.72 -0.63 -15.39
N VAL A 555 -23.68 -1.33 -14.92
CA VAL A 555 -23.81 -2.68 -14.39
C VAL A 555 -24.19 -2.57 -12.90
N PRO A 556 -25.30 -3.15 -12.44
CA PRO A 556 -25.84 -2.93 -11.10
C PRO A 556 -25.12 -3.76 -10.02
N TRP A 557 -23.79 -3.70 -9.96
CA TRP A 557 -22.99 -4.55 -9.08
C TRP A 557 -23.27 -4.37 -7.59
N SER A 558 -23.43 -3.13 -7.12
CA SER A 558 -23.69 -2.82 -5.70
C SER A 558 -24.96 -3.51 -5.20
N GLU A 559 -26.08 -3.26 -5.88
CA GLU A 559 -27.37 -3.88 -5.58
C GLU A 559 -27.34 -5.40 -5.74
N THR A 560 -26.56 -5.89 -6.70
CA THR A 560 -26.44 -7.32 -6.95
C THR A 560 -25.73 -8.04 -5.83
N VAL A 561 -24.59 -7.49 -5.39
CA VAL A 561 -23.78 -8.03 -4.31
C VAL A 561 -24.55 -8.02 -2.99
N LYS A 562 -25.24 -6.92 -2.66
CA LYS A 562 -26.10 -6.84 -1.46
C LYS A 562 -27.12 -7.98 -1.44
N LYS A 563 -27.79 -8.23 -2.56
CA LYS A 563 -28.82 -9.28 -2.64
C LYS A 563 -28.24 -10.70 -2.64
N ILE A 564 -27.06 -10.92 -3.21
CA ILE A 564 -26.36 -12.22 -3.09
C ILE A 564 -26.08 -12.52 -1.62
N ILE A 565 -25.54 -11.55 -0.88
CA ILE A 565 -25.23 -11.68 0.54
C ILE A 565 -26.50 -11.94 1.34
N LEU A 566 -27.55 -11.13 1.16
CA LEU A 566 -28.83 -11.27 1.88
C LEU A 566 -29.55 -12.59 1.61
N LYS A 567 -29.46 -13.16 0.40
CA LYS A 567 -30.15 -14.41 0.04
C LYS A 567 -29.37 -15.66 0.45
N ASN A 568 -28.08 -15.56 0.72
CA ASN A 568 -27.28 -16.73 1.06
C ASN A 568 -27.39 -17.02 2.56
N ARG A 569 -28.01 -18.16 2.91
CA ARG A 569 -28.18 -18.59 4.31
C ARG A 569 -26.84 -18.69 5.07
N LYS A 570 -25.73 -18.96 4.39
CA LYS A 570 -24.39 -19.01 5.01
C LYS A 570 -23.87 -17.64 5.44
N MET A 571 -24.50 -16.55 4.99
CA MET A 571 -24.14 -15.16 5.30
C MET A 571 -25.23 -14.46 6.13
N SER A 572 -26.16 -15.21 6.75
CA SER A 572 -27.24 -14.63 7.55
C SER A 572 -26.75 -13.80 8.74
N SER A 573 -25.51 -14.03 9.18
CA SER A 573 -24.82 -13.27 10.24
C SER A 573 -24.27 -11.92 9.78
N TRP A 574 -24.33 -11.60 8.48
CA TRP A 574 -23.74 -10.39 7.92
C TRP A 574 -24.78 -9.27 7.86
N HIS A 575 -24.52 -8.18 8.58
CA HIS A 575 -25.38 -7.00 8.65
C HIS A 575 -24.69 -5.81 8.03
N LEU A 576 -25.33 -5.16 7.05
CA LEU A 576 -24.82 -3.92 6.46
C LEU A 576 -24.79 -2.83 7.54
N LYS A 577 -23.60 -2.34 7.87
CA LYS A 577 -23.35 -1.28 8.85
C LYS A 577 -23.32 0.09 8.19
N GLU A 578 -22.64 0.18 7.05
CA GLU A 578 -22.39 1.44 6.36
C GLU A 578 -22.34 1.22 4.85
N GLU A 579 -22.86 2.20 4.12
CA GLU A 579 -22.76 2.31 2.67
C GLU A 579 -22.29 3.72 2.32
N SER A 580 -21.23 3.81 1.53
CA SER A 580 -20.71 5.08 1.05
C SER A 580 -20.27 4.97 -0.41
N GLN A 581 -20.19 6.13 -1.08
CA GLN A 581 -19.64 6.24 -2.42
C GLN A 581 -18.35 7.05 -2.34
N HIS A 582 -17.30 6.52 -2.94
CA HIS A 582 -16.00 7.18 -2.99
C HIS A 582 -15.56 7.37 -4.43
N LEU A 583 -15.33 8.62 -4.81
CA LEU A 583 -14.81 8.98 -6.12
C LEU A 583 -13.30 9.11 -6.03
N ILE A 584 -12.59 8.25 -6.75
CA ILE A 584 -11.14 8.34 -6.93
C ILE A 584 -10.89 9.12 -8.23
N PRO A 585 -10.48 10.40 -8.14
CA PRO A 585 -10.27 11.21 -9.32
C PRO A 585 -9.14 10.62 -10.17
N GLY A 586 -9.42 10.46 -11.45
CA GLY A 586 -8.46 10.01 -12.45
C GLY A 586 -7.70 11.19 -13.07
N ASN A 587 -6.83 10.88 -14.04
CA ASN A 587 -6.05 11.89 -14.75
C ASN A 587 -6.89 12.95 -15.50
N SER A 588 -8.18 12.65 -15.71
CA SER A 588 -9.22 13.55 -16.18
C SER A 588 -10.56 13.04 -15.62
N PRO A 589 -11.64 13.85 -15.60
CA PRO A 589 -12.96 13.40 -15.15
C PRO A 589 -13.45 12.10 -15.83
N GLN A 590 -13.00 11.84 -17.06
CA GLN A 590 -13.34 10.61 -17.81
C GLN A 590 -12.66 9.34 -17.27
N PHE A 591 -11.63 9.50 -16.43
CA PHE A 591 -10.88 8.43 -15.78
C PHE A 591 -11.17 8.31 -14.28
N ASP A 592 -12.07 9.14 -13.76
CA ASP A 592 -12.54 9.04 -12.38
C ASP A 592 -13.13 7.66 -12.15
N ARG A 593 -12.79 7.06 -11.00
CA ARG A 593 -13.27 5.75 -10.60
C ARG A 593 -14.16 5.94 -9.40
N SER A 594 -15.45 5.71 -9.59
CA SER A 594 -16.38 5.63 -8.49
C SER A 594 -16.35 4.21 -7.89
N TYR A 595 -16.31 4.13 -6.56
CA TYR A 595 -16.44 2.91 -5.79
C TYR A 595 -17.64 3.04 -4.87
N HIS A 596 -18.50 2.02 -4.87
CA HIS A 596 -19.45 1.79 -3.77
C HIS A 596 -18.73 0.96 -2.72
N ILE A 597 -18.61 1.51 -1.52
CA ILE A 597 -18.00 0.84 -0.37
C ILE A 597 -19.13 0.33 0.51
N LEU A 598 -19.19 -0.99 0.69
CA LEU A 598 -20.15 -1.63 1.59
C LEU A 598 -19.42 -2.25 2.78
N THR A 599 -19.81 -1.87 3.99
CA THR A 599 -19.24 -2.40 5.22
C THR A 599 -20.24 -3.29 5.92
N TYR A 600 -19.93 -4.57 6.07
CA TYR A 600 -20.74 -5.54 6.79
C TYR A 600 -20.12 -5.88 8.14
N ARG A 601 -20.92 -5.86 9.19
CA ARG A 601 -20.59 -6.43 10.49
C ARG A 601 -21.05 -7.88 10.54
N ILE A 602 -20.18 -8.77 10.98
CA ILE A 602 -20.45 -10.19 11.14
C ILE A 602 -20.77 -10.43 12.62
N ILE A 603 -21.98 -10.93 12.90
CA ILE A 603 -22.42 -11.29 14.24
C ILE A 603 -22.34 -12.81 14.33
N GLN A 604 -21.29 -13.32 14.97
CA GLN A 604 -21.21 -14.74 15.27
C GLN A 604 -22.29 -15.08 16.32
N SER A 605 -23.20 -15.98 15.94
CA SER A 605 -24.26 -16.52 16.80
C SER A 605 -23.74 -17.55 17.78
#